data_AF-A0A6J7AQP1-F1
#
_entry.id   AF-A0A6J7AQP1-F1
#
_cell.length_a   1.000
_cell.length_b   1.000
_cell.length_c   1.000
_cell.angle_alpha   90.00
_cell.angle_beta   90.00
_cell.angle_gamma   90.00
#
_symmetry.space_group_name_H-M   'P 1'
#
loop_
_entity.id
_entity.type
_entity.pdbx_description
1 polymer ?
#
loop_
_entity_poly.entity_id
_entity_poly.type
_entity_poly.pdbx_seq_one_letter_code
_entity_poly.pdbx_strand_id
1 'polypeptide(L)' 'MSKLHPSLRARIPFVVAGFLSFVFSVWLYFVKDETSAGIFVGLWVPSIHSLGTLLLAPAAEVAPRIRSKARG' A
#
# COMPACT_ATOMS: atom_id res chain seq x y z
N MET A 1 20.05 -11.11 13.35
CA MET A 1 19.30 -10.60 12.18
C MET A 1 18.02 -11.41 12.05
N SER A 2 16.92 -10.86 12.57
CA SER A 2 15.63 -11.53 12.73
C SER A 2 15.14 -12.06 11.38
N LYS A 3 14.70 -13.33 11.33
CA LYS A 3 14.15 -13.96 10.13
C LYS A 3 12.83 -13.26 9.76
N LEU A 4 12.92 -12.16 9.01
CA LEU A 4 11.74 -11.45 8.50
C LEU A 4 10.98 -12.42 7.58
N HIS A 5 9.71 -12.63 7.87
CA HIS A 5 8.84 -13.49 7.08
C HIS A 5 8.91 -13.06 5.60
N PRO A 6 9.05 -13.97 4.62
CA PRO A 6 9.28 -13.62 3.22
C PRO A 6 8.24 -12.64 2.66
N SER A 7 6.99 -12.75 3.11
CA SER A 7 5.91 -11.84 2.74
C SER A 7 6.11 -10.42 3.25
N LEU A 8 6.74 -10.23 4.41
CA LEU A 8 7.03 -8.90 4.96
C LEU A 8 8.18 -8.26 4.18
N ARG A 9 9.20 -9.04 3.79
CA ARG A 9 10.32 -8.56 2.96
C ARG A 9 9.85 -8.01 1.61
N ALA A 10 8.83 -8.63 1.01
CA ALA A 10 8.23 -8.16 -0.24
C ALA A 10 7.42 -6.85 -0.09
N ARG A 11 6.90 -6.54 1.11
CA ARG A 11 6.12 -5.33 1.39
C ARG A 11 6.98 -4.12 1.74
N ILE A 12 8.21 -4.33 2.24
CA ILE A 12 9.17 -3.26 2.56
C ILE A 12 9.42 -2.31 1.39
N PRO A 13 9.77 -2.76 0.16
CA PRO A 13 10.02 -1.83 -0.94
C PRO A 13 8.78 -1.02 -1.31
N PHE A 14 7.58 -1.58 -1.10
CA PHE A 14 6.33 -0.87 -1.27
C PHE A 14 6.24 0.31 -0.29
N VAL A 15 6.31 0.03 1.01
CA VAL A 15 6.25 1.07 2.06
C VAL A 15 7.36 2.13 1.88
N VAL A 16 8.58 1.70 1.54
CA VAL A 16 9.70 2.61 1.31
C VAL A 16 9.45 3.50 0.09
N ALA A 17 8.90 2.97 -1.01
CA ALA A 17 8.56 3.77 -2.18
C ALA A 17 7.51 4.85 -1.87
N GLY A 18 6.47 4.50 -1.11
CA GLY A 18 5.46 5.46 -0.65
C GLY A 18 6.06 6.56 0.23
N PHE A 19 6.94 6.18 1.17
CA PHE A 19 7.61 7.14 2.06
C PHE A 19 8.58 8.07 1.31
N LEU A 20 9.40 7.52 0.39
CA LEU A 20 10.29 8.32 -0.45
C LEU A 20 9.52 9.32 -1.31
N SER A 21 8.35 8.93 -1.82
CA SER A 21 7.49 9.85 -2.57
C SER A 21 6.96 10.99 -1.72
N PHE A 22 6.64 10.73 -0.45
CA PHE A 22 6.23 11.77 0.49
C PHE A 22 7.36 12.76 0.77
N VAL A 23 8.58 12.26 1.03
CA VAL A 23 9.76 13.11 1.24
C VAL A 23 10.06 13.95 0.00
N PHE A 24 9.94 13.36 -1.20
CA PHE A 24 10.15 14.07 -2.45
C PHE A 24 9.08 15.14 -2.71
N SER A 25 7.83 14.90 -2.31
CA SER A 25 6.76 15.90 -2.33
C SER A 25 7.06 17.10 -1.44
N VAL A 26 7.49 16.85 -0.19
CA VAL A 26 7.90 17.90 0.76
C VAL A 26 9.10 18.68 0.19
N TRP A 27 10.06 17.99 -0.43
CA TRP A 27 11.22 18.64 -1.06
C TRP A 27 10.81 19.55 -2.22
N LEU A 28 9.95 19.09 -3.13
CA LEU A 28 9.43 19.92 -4.22
C LEU A 28 8.64 21.13 -3.70
N TYR A 29 7.82 20.93 -2.67
CA TYR A 29 6.98 21.98 -2.11
C TYR A 29 7.79 23.08 -1.41
N PHE A 30 8.79 22.71 -0.60
CA PHE A 30 9.54 23.67 0.23
C PHE A 30 10.88 24.12 -0.35
N VAL A 31 11.53 23.35 -1.23
CA VAL A 31 12.86 23.69 -1.78
C VAL A 31 12.79 24.28 -3.17
N LYS A 32 11.77 23.93 -3.95
CA LYS A 32 11.62 24.36 -5.34
C LYS A 32 10.55 25.42 -5.56
N ASP A 33 9.81 25.82 -4.52
CA ASP A 33 8.62 26.70 -4.59
C ASP A 33 7.53 26.21 -5.59
N GLU A 34 7.66 24.96 -6.07
CA GLU A 34 6.78 24.30 -7.02
C GLU A 34 5.63 23.63 -6.26
N THR A 35 4.82 24.46 -5.60
CA THR A 35 3.74 24.05 -4.69
C THR A 35 2.74 23.09 -5.35
N SER A 36 2.33 23.38 -6.59
CA SER A 36 1.44 22.53 -7.37
C SER A 36 2.04 21.15 -7.61
N ALA A 37 3.29 21.08 -8.09
CA ALA A 37 3.96 19.82 -8.40
C ALA A 37 4.21 18.98 -7.13
N GLY A 38 4.60 19.63 -6.02
CA GLY A 38 4.78 18.96 -4.72
C GLY A 38 3.50 18.27 -4.25
N ILE A 39 2.36 18.96 -4.29
CA ILE A 39 1.05 18.40 -3.88
C ILE A 39 0.65 17.23 -4.77
N PHE A 40 0.74 17.38 -6.10
CA PHE A 40 0.37 16.31 -7.02
C PHE A 40 1.23 15.07 -6.77
N VAL A 41 2.56 15.23 -6.66
CA VAL A 41 3.50 14.13 -6.46
C VAL A 41 3.30 13.42 -5.11
N GLY A 42 2.97 14.16 -4.07
CA GLY A 42 2.68 13.62 -2.74
C GLY A 42 1.36 12.85 -2.65
N LEU A 43 0.40 13.13 -3.53
CA LEU A 43 -0.91 12.47 -3.52
C LEU A 43 -0.98 11.26 -4.46
N TRP A 44 -0.55 11.40 -5.72
CA TRP A 44 -0.82 10.36 -6.73
C TRP A 44 0.02 9.08 -6.54
N VAL A 45 1.31 9.18 -6.20
CA VAL A 45 2.20 8.00 -6.03
C VAL A 45 1.72 7.10 -4.89
N PRO A 46 1.49 7.58 -3.65
CA PRO A 46 0.94 6.71 -2.60
C PRO A 46 -0.48 6.22 -2.91
N SER A 47 -1.29 6.96 -3.69
CA SER A 47 -2.62 6.51 -4.11
C SER A 47 -2.56 5.31 -5.07
N ILE A 48 -1.70 5.35 -6.10
CA ILE A 48 -1.47 4.20 -7.01
C ILE A 48 -0.92 3.01 -6.25
N HIS A 49 -0.04 3.28 -5.28
CA HIS A 49 0.56 2.27 -4.45
C HIS A 49 -0.47 1.56 -3.54
N SER A 50 -1.37 2.33 -2.93
CA SER A 50 -2.50 1.82 -2.17
C SER A 50 -3.47 1.04 -3.05
N LEU A 51 -3.74 1.53 -4.26
CA LEU A 51 -4.59 0.84 -5.25
C LEU A 51 -3.98 -0.50 -5.69
N GLY A 52 -2.68 -0.54 -5.97
CA GLY A 52 -1.99 -1.79 -6.28
C GLY A 52 -2.09 -2.79 -5.13
N THR A 53 -1.95 -2.32 -3.89
CA THR A 53 -2.12 -3.17 -2.71
C THR A 53 -3.55 -3.72 -2.59
N LEU A 54 -4.56 -2.91 -2.93
CA LEU A 54 -5.96 -3.31 -2.94
C LEU A 54 -6.29 -4.32 -4.04
N LEU A 55 -5.78 -4.09 -5.26
CA LEU A 55 -6.00 -4.99 -6.40
C LEU A 55 -5.28 -6.33 -6.24
N LEU A 56 -4.10 -6.34 -5.62
CA LEU A 56 -3.34 -7.55 -5.35
C LEU A 56 -3.71 -8.19 -4.00
N ALA A 57 -4.60 -7.58 -3.22
CA ALA A 57 -5.13 -8.21 -2.04
C ALA A 57 -5.97 -9.42 -2.47
N PRO A 58 -5.74 -10.62 -1.89
CA PRO A 58 -6.59 -11.76 -2.18
C PRO A 58 -8.03 -11.38 -1.82
N ALA A 59 -8.94 -11.49 -2.80
CA ALA A 59 -10.37 -11.33 -2.57
C ALA A 59 -10.72 -12.26 -1.42
N ALA A 60 -11.12 -11.70 -0.28
CA ALA A 60 -11.49 -12.47 0.89
C ALA A 60 -12.65 -13.38 0.45
N GLU A 61 -12.33 -14.64 0.18
CA GLU A 61 -13.31 -15.64 -0.20
C GLU A 61 -14.22 -15.82 1.01
N VAL A 62 -15.40 -15.19 0.96
CA VAL A 62 -16.42 -15.35 1.98
C VAL A 62 -16.93 -16.78 1.83
N ALA A 63 -16.23 -17.71 2.47
CA ALA A 63 -16.57 -19.12 2.46
C ALA A 63 -18.01 -19.26 3.00
N PRO A 64 -18.95 -19.83 2.23
CA PRO A 64 -20.28 -20.04 2.73
C PRO A 64 -20.20 -21.11 3.82
N ARG A 65 -20.47 -20.72 5.08
CA ARG A 65 -20.69 -21.67 6.17
C ARG A 65 -21.99 -22.43 5.94
N ILE A 66 -21.99 -23.39 5.02
CA ILE A 66 -23.04 -24.40 4.95
C ILE A 66 -22.78 -25.39 6.07
N ARG A 67 -23.35 -25.10 7.25
CA ARG A 67 -23.41 -26.05 8.36
C ARG A 67 -24.52 -27.06 8.06
N SER A 68 -24.15 -28.17 7.40
CA SER A 68 -24.95 -29.39 7.42
C SER A 68 -25.03 -29.88 8.87
N LYS A 69 -26.13 -29.59 9.55
CA LYS A 69 -26.46 -30.23 10.83
C LYS A 69 -27.98 -30.36 10.95
N ALA A 70 -28.52 -31.44 10.42
CA ALA A 70 -29.70 -32.14 10.94
C ALA A 70 -29.96 -33.42 10.10
N ARG A 71 -29.11 -34.43 10.24
CA ARG A 71 -29.51 -35.83 10.15
C ARG A 71 -29.18 -36.46 11.49
N GLY A 72 -30.23 -36.76 12.25
CA GLY A 72 -30.24 -37.39 13.56
C GLY A 72 -31.69 -37.65 13.91
#